data_AF-A0A382CQX4-F1
#
_entry.id   AF-A0A382CQX4-F1
#
_cell.length_a   1.000
_cell.length_b   1.000
_cell.length_c   1.000
_cell.angle_alpha   90.00
_cell.angle_beta   90.00
_cell.angle_gamma   90.00
#
_symmetry.space_group_name_H-M   'P 1'
#
loop_
_entity.id
_entity.type
_entity.pdbx_description
1 polymer ?
#
loop_
_entity_poly.entity_id
_entity_poly.type
_entity_poly.pdbx_seq_one_letter_code
_entity_poly.pdbx_strand_id
1 'polypeptide(L)'
;MILLLGALFLVPDLADAENHTVLVAQSDDGSSYFFEPKVLQVSVGDNVTFVWGNGSHNVAQVSNSDSLSYESGFRSGNPRDSLEGNWTLSADYTSQDGTLYYVCEPHALMGMSGTIIVGTGTPPLPEIGMDFGDFPWLSYLLLFPLIGTLWIFGFRNNPDAPKIIALFTTFFTLGISIIVFIKAGSGSGFRLMEEYVWAPKFGVSLLLGVDGLSSPMVLLTGIISPLTIIFAWHEKEKPALFFALLLVM
;
A
#
# COMPACT_ATOMS: atom_id res chain seq x y z
N MET A 1 33.68 -7.12 39.57
CA MET A 1 33.28 -5.71 39.39
C MET A 1 32.74 -5.59 37.96
N ILE A 2 31.43 -5.75 37.81
CA ILE A 2 30.73 -5.77 36.51
C ILE A 2 30.39 -4.31 36.16
N LEU A 3 30.92 -3.82 35.04
CA LEU A 3 30.60 -2.51 34.48
C LEU A 3 29.25 -2.60 33.76
N LEU A 4 28.24 -1.93 34.31
CA LEU A 4 26.92 -1.76 33.73
C LEU A 4 26.97 -0.55 32.78
N LEU A 5 26.94 -0.79 31.46
CA LEU A 5 26.78 0.26 30.45
C LEU A 5 25.29 0.60 30.35
N GLY A 6 24.88 1.75 30.86
CA GLY A 6 23.52 2.26 30.71
C GLY A 6 23.30 2.77 29.29
N ALA A 7 22.47 2.08 28.51
CA ALA A 7 21.95 2.59 27.25
C ALA A 7 20.94 3.70 27.56
N LEU A 8 21.30 4.94 27.20
CA LEU A 8 20.40 6.08 27.21
C LEU A 8 19.40 5.88 26.07
N PHE A 9 18.23 5.32 26.37
CA PHE A 9 17.10 5.34 25.44
C PHE A 9 16.67 6.80 25.28
N LEU A 10 16.89 7.36 24.08
CA LEU A 10 16.17 8.53 23.62
C LEU A 10 14.68 8.16 23.62
N VAL A 11 13.97 8.59 24.66
CA VAL A 11 12.50 8.64 24.63
C VAL A 11 12.18 9.74 23.62
N PRO A 12 11.55 9.43 22.47
CA PRO A 12 11.02 10.49 21.61
C PRO A 12 10.06 11.32 22.48
N ASP A 13 10.21 12.64 22.46
CA ASP A 13 9.29 13.55 23.13
C ASP A 13 7.86 13.12 22.81
N LEU A 14 7.07 12.80 23.84
CA LEU A 14 5.63 12.71 23.74
C LEU A 14 5.14 14.15 23.58
N ALA A 15 5.28 14.70 22.37
CA ALA A 15 4.65 15.94 22.00
C ALA A 15 3.14 15.76 22.14
N ASP A 16 2.52 16.62 22.94
CA ASP A 16 1.06 16.69 23.04
C ASP A 16 0.50 17.06 21.65
N ALA A 17 -0.55 16.40 21.21
CA ALA A 17 -1.13 16.65 19.88
C ALA A 17 -1.66 18.09 19.82
N GLU A 18 -1.13 18.90 18.90
CA GLU A 18 -1.58 20.28 18.75
C GLU A 18 -2.94 20.32 18.03
N ASN A 19 -3.81 21.25 18.42
CA ASN A 19 -5.11 21.45 17.79
C ASN A 19 -5.03 22.59 16.78
N HIS A 20 -5.26 22.26 15.52
CA HIS A 20 -5.29 23.22 14.41
C HIS A 20 -6.71 23.43 13.92
N THR A 21 -6.97 24.62 13.38
CA THR A 21 -8.29 24.96 12.84
C THR A 21 -8.20 25.44 11.40
N VAL A 22 -9.21 25.09 10.61
CA VAL A 22 -9.42 25.59 9.25
C VAL A 22 -10.79 26.24 9.18
N LEU A 23 -10.84 27.54 8.94
CA LEU A 23 -12.08 28.26 8.71
C LEU A 23 -12.61 27.91 7.31
N VAL A 24 -13.90 27.61 7.24
CA VAL A 24 -14.62 27.31 5.99
C VAL A 24 -15.65 28.41 5.74
N ALA A 25 -15.35 29.35 4.84
CA ALA A 25 -16.14 30.56 4.70
C ALA A 25 -16.16 31.10 3.27
N GLN A 26 -16.92 32.18 3.09
CA GLN A 26 -16.99 32.95 1.86
C GLN A 26 -16.84 34.45 2.13
N SER A 27 -16.43 35.23 1.13
CA SER A 27 -16.33 36.68 1.27
C SER A 27 -17.71 37.32 1.49
N ASP A 28 -17.74 38.47 2.16
CA ASP A 28 -18.98 39.18 2.49
C ASP A 28 -19.82 39.56 1.26
N ASP A 29 -19.16 39.77 0.12
CA ASP A 29 -19.78 40.04 -1.18
C ASP A 29 -20.18 38.78 -1.96
N GLY A 30 -19.87 37.58 -1.43
CA GLY A 30 -20.13 36.29 -2.05
C GLY A 30 -19.32 36.02 -3.33
N SER A 31 -18.28 36.81 -3.60
CA SER A 31 -17.47 36.67 -4.82
C SER A 31 -16.40 35.58 -4.73
N SER A 32 -16.04 35.16 -3.52
CA SER A 32 -14.99 34.16 -3.27
C SER A 32 -15.36 33.21 -2.14
N TYR A 33 -14.85 31.99 -2.22
CA TYR A 33 -15.09 30.90 -1.28
C TYR A 33 -13.74 30.27 -0.93
N PHE A 34 -13.45 30.09 0.36
CA PHE A 34 -12.09 29.76 0.78
C PHE A 34 -12.02 28.91 2.04
N PHE A 35 -10.92 28.19 2.14
CA PHE A 35 -10.42 27.59 3.37
C PHE A 35 -9.29 28.48 3.89
N GLU A 36 -9.33 28.84 5.17
CA GLU A 36 -8.28 29.65 5.81
C GLU A 36 -7.70 28.91 7.03
N PRO A 37 -6.41 28.57 7.04
CA PRO A 37 -5.47 28.74 5.92
C PRO A 37 -5.78 27.79 4.75
N LYS A 38 -5.42 28.21 3.53
CA LYS A 38 -5.56 27.35 2.33
C LYS A 38 -4.63 26.14 2.38
N VAL A 39 -3.43 26.33 2.94
CA VAL A 39 -2.44 25.28 3.16
C VAL A 39 -2.13 25.25 4.65
N LEU A 40 -2.50 24.17 5.32
CA LEU A 40 -2.23 23.93 6.73
C LEU A 40 -1.06 22.96 6.87
N GLN A 41 -0.03 23.33 7.62
CA GLN A 41 1.08 22.45 7.98
C GLN A 41 0.88 21.97 9.42
N VAL A 42 0.87 20.65 9.63
CA VAL A 42 0.71 20.04 10.95
C VAL A 42 1.77 18.98 11.20
N SER A 43 2.02 18.65 12.46
CA SER A 43 2.87 17.52 12.86
C SER A 43 2.07 16.21 12.81
N VAL A 44 2.77 15.08 12.75
CA VAL A 44 2.13 13.76 12.86
C VAL A 44 1.47 13.64 14.22
N GLY A 45 0.19 13.25 14.23
CA GLY A 45 -0.63 13.09 15.43
C GLY A 45 -1.45 14.32 15.82
N ASP A 46 -1.26 15.47 15.16
CA ASP A 46 -2.03 16.69 15.43
C ASP A 46 -3.50 16.55 15.05
N ASN A 47 -4.38 17.31 15.71
CA ASN A 47 -5.81 17.34 15.41
C ASN A 47 -6.15 18.49 14.46
N VAL A 48 -7.03 18.24 13.50
CA VAL A 48 -7.53 19.28 12.58
C VAL A 48 -9.04 19.41 12.69
N THR A 49 -9.50 20.61 13.00
CA THR A 49 -10.92 20.93 13.12
C THR A 49 -11.33 22.00 12.10
N PHE A 50 -12.33 21.68 11.29
CA PHE A 50 -12.97 22.62 10.38
C PHE A 50 -14.03 23.40 11.12
N VAL A 51 -13.95 24.73 11.07
CA VAL A 51 -14.89 25.65 11.71
C VAL A 51 -15.76 26.28 10.64
N TRP A 52 -17.08 26.15 10.78
CA TRP A 52 -18.02 26.67 9.79
C TRP A 52 -18.18 28.18 9.91
N GLY A 53 -17.97 28.89 8.81
CA GLY A 53 -18.26 30.30 8.66
C GLY A 53 -19.62 30.55 8.02
N ASN A 54 -19.76 31.69 7.36
CA ASN A 54 -20.93 32.03 6.56
C ASN A 54 -21.04 31.16 5.30
N GLY A 55 -22.26 30.95 4.83
CA GLY A 55 -22.51 30.23 3.58
C GLY A 55 -22.71 28.73 3.76
N SER A 56 -23.16 28.09 2.67
CA SER A 56 -23.43 26.64 2.66
C SER A 56 -22.20 25.86 2.20
N HIS A 57 -21.52 25.20 3.13
CA HIS A 57 -20.23 24.58 2.89
C HIS A 57 -20.12 23.14 3.37
N ASN A 58 -19.16 22.42 2.78
CA ASN A 58 -18.69 21.13 3.25
C ASN A 58 -17.20 20.95 2.94
N VAL A 59 -16.66 19.84 3.44
CA VAL A 59 -15.28 19.41 3.23
C VAL A 59 -15.32 17.99 2.68
N ALA A 60 -14.71 17.76 1.54
CA ALA A 60 -14.62 16.44 0.93
C ALA A 60 -13.22 16.21 0.35
N GLN A 61 -12.65 15.04 0.65
CA GLN A 61 -11.33 14.66 0.16
C GLN A 61 -11.34 14.47 -1.36
N VAL A 62 -10.23 14.81 -2.00
CA VAL A 62 -9.98 14.55 -3.41
C VAL A 62 -8.61 13.91 -3.60
N SER A 63 -8.39 13.28 -4.76
CA SER A 63 -7.20 12.46 -5.02
C SER A 63 -5.92 13.29 -5.21
N ASN A 64 -6.02 14.52 -5.69
CA ASN A 64 -4.89 15.44 -5.94
C ASN A 64 -5.36 16.91 -5.96
N SER A 65 -4.42 17.84 -6.10
CA SER A 65 -4.68 19.30 -6.10
C SER A 65 -5.63 19.79 -7.20
N ASP A 66 -5.74 19.04 -8.31
CA ASP A 66 -6.49 19.45 -9.50
C ASP A 66 -7.89 18.79 -9.54
N SER A 67 -8.16 17.89 -8.61
CA SER A 67 -9.41 17.14 -8.56
C SER A 67 -10.52 17.96 -7.91
N LEU A 68 -11.70 17.93 -8.53
CA LEU A 68 -12.86 18.75 -8.14
C LEU A 68 -14.05 17.94 -7.63
N SER A 69 -13.96 16.61 -7.67
CA SER A 69 -15.01 15.68 -7.26
C SER A 69 -14.51 14.73 -6.18
N TYR A 70 -15.39 14.47 -5.20
CA TYR A 70 -15.17 13.45 -4.20
C TYR A 70 -15.36 12.05 -4.79
N GLU A 71 -14.40 11.17 -4.52
CA GLU A 71 -14.45 9.75 -4.92
C GLU A 71 -14.48 8.84 -3.68
N SER A 72 -13.56 9.08 -2.75
CA SER A 72 -13.38 8.30 -1.53
C SER A 72 -12.61 9.10 -0.48
N GLY A 73 -12.59 8.60 0.77
CA GLY A 73 -11.86 9.22 1.88
C GLY A 73 -12.78 9.97 2.84
N PHE A 74 -12.29 11.06 3.43
CA PHE A 74 -13.09 11.83 4.38
C PHE A 74 -14.10 12.75 3.69
N ARG A 75 -15.27 12.91 4.31
CA ARG A 75 -16.30 13.85 3.90
C ARG A 75 -17.11 14.30 5.11
N SER A 76 -17.28 15.61 5.30
CA SER A 76 -18.05 16.18 6.41
C SER A 76 -19.58 16.02 6.28
N GLY A 77 -20.04 15.50 5.13
CA GLY A 77 -21.45 15.34 4.78
C GLY A 77 -21.91 16.34 3.71
N ASN A 78 -23.22 16.49 3.60
CA ASN A 78 -23.83 17.46 2.67
C ASN A 78 -23.54 18.91 3.13
N PRO A 79 -23.47 19.88 2.20
CA PRO A 79 -23.30 21.29 2.53
C PRO A 79 -24.30 21.77 3.57
N ARG A 80 -23.79 22.52 4.55
CA ARG A 80 -24.59 23.08 5.65
C ARG A 80 -24.37 24.59 5.69
N ASP A 81 -25.48 25.31 5.85
CA ASP A 81 -25.51 26.75 6.08
C ASP A 81 -25.74 26.99 7.58
N SER A 82 -24.66 26.93 8.35
CA SER A 82 -24.69 27.11 9.81
C SER A 82 -23.44 27.84 10.25
N LEU A 83 -23.63 28.99 10.92
CA LEU A 83 -22.57 29.75 11.57
C LEU A 83 -22.09 29.07 12.88
N GLU A 84 -22.83 28.08 13.36
CA GLU A 84 -22.52 27.36 14.59
C GLU A 84 -22.12 25.91 14.30
N GLY A 85 -21.00 25.50 14.88
CA GLY A 85 -20.51 24.13 14.87
C GLY A 85 -19.12 23.99 14.26
N ASN A 86 -18.59 22.79 14.39
CA ASN A 86 -17.33 22.39 13.81
C ASN A 86 -17.42 20.94 13.32
N TRP A 87 -16.44 20.53 12.54
CA TRP A 87 -16.26 19.14 12.16
C TRP A 87 -14.78 18.79 12.28
N THR A 88 -14.48 17.78 13.09
CA THR A 88 -13.11 17.35 13.35
C THR A 88 -12.76 16.19 12.42
N LEU A 89 -11.62 16.30 11.74
CA LEU A 89 -11.05 15.25 10.92
C LEU A 89 -10.65 14.06 11.82
N SER A 90 -10.85 12.82 11.37
CA SER A 90 -10.38 11.65 12.15
C SER A 90 -8.87 11.72 12.31
N ALA A 91 -8.38 11.43 13.52
CA ALA A 91 -6.96 11.39 13.84
C ALA A 91 -6.17 10.40 12.96
N ASP A 92 -6.84 9.39 12.38
CA ASP A 92 -6.22 8.43 11.47
C ASP A 92 -5.58 9.13 10.25
N TYR A 93 -6.16 10.24 9.77
CA TYR A 93 -5.65 10.97 8.60
C TYR A 93 -4.41 11.82 8.90
N THR A 94 -4.16 12.14 10.17
CA THR A 94 -2.96 12.88 10.61
C THR A 94 -1.98 11.99 11.37
N SER A 95 -2.28 10.69 11.50
CA SER A 95 -1.45 9.71 12.21
C SER A 95 -0.14 9.35 11.51
N GLN A 96 0.02 9.74 10.25
CA GLN A 96 1.19 9.46 9.42
C GLN A 96 1.49 10.66 8.52
N ASP A 97 2.74 10.76 8.03
CA ASP A 97 3.11 11.79 7.05
C ASP A 97 2.21 11.74 5.80
N GLY A 98 2.01 12.86 5.13
CA GLY A 98 1.22 12.86 3.91
C GLY A 98 0.66 14.21 3.53
N THR A 99 0.12 14.28 2.32
CA THR A 99 -0.62 15.45 1.86
C THR A 99 -2.06 15.07 1.59
N LEU A 100 -2.99 15.75 2.25
CA LEU A 100 -4.43 15.60 2.08
C LEU A 100 -4.95 16.77 1.25
N TYR A 101 -5.57 16.46 0.11
CA TYR A 101 -6.26 17.44 -0.73
C TYR A 101 -7.76 17.36 -0.48
N TYR A 102 -8.42 18.51 -0.40
CA TYR A 102 -9.86 18.58 -0.19
C TYR A 102 -10.48 19.79 -0.87
N VAL A 103 -11.77 19.68 -1.15
CA VAL A 103 -12.59 20.73 -1.75
C VAL A 103 -13.89 20.91 -0.98
N CYS A 104 -14.55 22.04 -1.22
CA CYS A 104 -15.98 22.17 -0.96
C CYS A 104 -16.73 21.82 -2.23
N GLU A 105 -17.49 20.72 -2.23
CA GLU A 105 -18.14 20.18 -3.44
C GLU A 105 -18.97 21.21 -4.23
N PRO A 106 -19.87 22.01 -3.63
CA PRO A 106 -20.66 23.00 -4.39
C PRO A 106 -19.80 24.13 -4.99
N HIS A 107 -18.62 24.41 -4.41
CA HIS A 107 -17.76 25.53 -4.80
C HIS A 107 -16.42 25.08 -5.41
N ALA A 108 -16.27 23.78 -5.70
CA ALA A 108 -15.02 23.22 -6.24
C ALA A 108 -14.69 23.82 -7.61
N LEU A 109 -15.69 23.95 -8.49
CA LEU A 109 -15.55 24.62 -9.80
C LEU A 109 -15.21 26.11 -9.69
N MET A 110 -15.46 26.72 -8.53
CA MET A 110 -15.13 28.12 -8.22
C MET A 110 -13.76 28.26 -7.53
N GLY A 111 -13.02 27.17 -7.37
CA GLY A 111 -11.66 27.17 -6.84
C GLY A 111 -11.56 27.00 -5.31
N MET A 112 -12.64 26.63 -4.63
CA MET A 112 -12.62 26.38 -3.18
C MET A 112 -11.96 25.04 -2.85
N SER A 113 -10.64 25.06 -2.71
CA SER A 113 -9.80 23.91 -2.36
C SER A 113 -8.79 24.25 -1.28
N GLY A 114 -8.40 23.24 -0.50
CA GLY A 114 -7.41 23.35 0.57
C GLY A 114 -6.47 22.14 0.61
N THR A 115 -5.41 22.27 1.38
CA THR A 115 -4.38 21.26 1.53
C THR A 115 -3.92 21.18 2.98
N ILE A 116 -3.86 19.96 3.53
CA ILE A 116 -3.20 19.69 4.81
C ILE A 116 -1.93 18.91 4.51
N ILE A 117 -0.80 19.42 4.99
CA ILE A 117 0.52 18.79 4.91
C ILE A 117 0.84 18.26 6.30
N VAL A 118 0.84 16.94 6.46
CA VAL A 118 1.16 16.25 7.71
C VAL A 118 2.64 15.86 7.69
N GLY A 119 3.38 16.29 8.72
CA GLY A 119 4.80 16.02 8.86
C GLY A 119 5.59 16.53 7.65
N THR A 120 6.26 15.63 6.92
CA THR A 120 7.06 16.01 5.74
C THR A 120 6.24 16.28 4.46
N GLY A 121 4.93 15.98 4.46
CA GLY A 121 4.05 16.14 3.31
C GLY A 121 4.16 15.04 2.24
N THR A 122 5.25 14.30 2.24
CA THR A 122 5.33 13.04 1.50
C THR A 122 4.61 11.96 2.31
N PRO A 123 3.64 11.23 1.74
CA PRO A 123 3.13 10.02 2.39
C PRO A 123 4.32 9.19 2.89
N PRO A 124 4.25 8.54 4.07
CA PRO A 124 5.30 7.61 4.44
C PRO A 124 5.48 6.69 3.24
N LEU A 125 6.74 6.45 2.87
CA LEU A 125 7.04 5.36 1.95
C LEU A 125 6.22 4.17 2.43
N PRO A 126 5.42 3.50 1.57
CA PRO A 126 4.54 2.42 2.01
C PRO A 126 5.37 1.54 2.93
N GLU A 127 4.95 1.49 4.20
CA GLU A 127 5.72 0.83 5.22
C GLU A 127 5.97 -0.58 4.70
N ILE A 128 7.22 -1.03 4.60
CA ILE A 128 7.53 -2.44 4.32
C ILE A 128 7.23 -3.24 5.61
N GLY A 129 6.06 -2.98 6.19
CA GLY A 129 5.44 -3.74 7.24
C GLY A 129 4.63 -4.81 6.56
N MET A 130 5.07 -6.06 6.69
CA MET A 130 4.11 -7.15 6.70
C MET A 130 3.18 -6.90 7.89
N ASP A 131 2.12 -6.12 7.69
CA ASP A 131 0.98 -6.20 8.59
C ASP A 131 0.45 -7.63 8.48
N PHE A 132 0.16 -8.26 9.61
CA PHE A 132 -0.24 -9.67 9.66
C PHE A 132 -1.59 -9.94 8.96
N GLY A 133 -2.21 -8.92 8.34
CA GLY A 133 -3.37 -9.00 7.45
C GLY A 133 -3.07 -9.10 5.94
N ASP A 134 -1.94 -8.56 5.45
CA ASP A 134 -1.62 -8.49 4.01
C ASP A 134 -0.47 -9.43 3.65
N PHE A 135 -0.77 -10.73 3.61
CA PHE A 135 0.21 -11.75 3.23
C PHE A 135 0.67 -11.57 1.76
N PRO A 136 1.98 -11.49 1.47
CA PRO A 136 2.50 -11.16 0.13
C PRO A 136 2.55 -12.37 -0.82
N TRP A 137 1.37 -12.86 -1.22
CA TRP A 137 1.23 -14.06 -2.05
C TRP A 137 2.04 -14.04 -3.35
N LEU A 138 2.16 -12.88 -4.01
CA LEU A 138 2.85 -12.74 -5.29
C LEU A 138 4.36 -12.84 -5.12
N SER A 139 4.91 -12.24 -4.07
CA SER A 139 6.34 -12.38 -3.75
C SER A 139 6.71 -13.81 -3.42
N TYR A 140 5.85 -14.55 -2.70
CA TYR A 140 6.12 -15.96 -2.42
C TYR A 140 6.09 -16.84 -3.68
N LEU A 141 5.25 -16.53 -4.67
CA LEU A 141 5.29 -17.22 -5.97
C LEU A 141 6.64 -17.06 -6.68
N LEU A 142 7.26 -15.89 -6.58
CA LEU A 142 8.57 -15.63 -7.18
C LEU A 142 9.73 -16.20 -6.34
N LEU A 143 9.64 -16.12 -5.02
CA LEU A 143 10.74 -16.47 -4.12
C LEU A 143 10.88 -17.99 -3.95
N PHE A 144 9.77 -18.74 -3.86
CA PHE A 144 9.82 -20.17 -3.54
C PHE A 144 10.61 -21.01 -4.56
N PRO A 145 10.42 -20.83 -5.88
CA PRO A 145 11.22 -21.54 -6.88
C PRO A 145 12.72 -21.26 -6.76
N LEU A 146 13.09 -20.01 -6.42
CA LEU A 146 14.49 -19.64 -6.19
C LEU A 146 15.06 -20.31 -4.93
N ILE A 147 14.29 -20.38 -3.85
CA ILE A 147 14.68 -21.13 -2.64
C ILE A 147 14.83 -22.61 -2.97
N GLY A 148 13.89 -23.21 -3.70
CA GLY A 148 13.96 -24.60 -4.14
C GLY A 148 15.21 -24.87 -4.99
N THR A 149 15.58 -23.93 -5.86
CA THR A 149 16.81 -23.99 -6.66
C THR A 149 18.06 -24.04 -5.79
N LEU A 150 18.17 -23.14 -4.80
CA LEU A 150 19.28 -23.16 -3.84
C LEU A 150 19.30 -24.45 -3.02
N TRP A 151 18.13 -24.95 -2.63
CA TRP A 151 17.99 -26.19 -1.88
C TRP A 151 18.47 -27.41 -2.70
N ILE A 152 18.14 -27.47 -3.99
CA ILE A 152 18.64 -28.51 -4.91
C ILE A 152 20.18 -28.50 -4.95
N PHE A 153 20.81 -27.33 -5.05
CA PHE A 153 22.28 -27.25 -5.08
C PHE A 153 22.93 -27.74 -3.80
N GLY A 154 22.31 -27.52 -2.64
CA GLY A 154 22.78 -28.05 -1.35
C GLY A 154 22.82 -29.59 -1.31
N PHE A 155 21.91 -30.26 -2.01
CA PHE A 155 21.79 -31.72 -2.05
C PHE A 155 22.20 -32.34 -3.39
N ARG A 156 22.96 -31.60 -4.22
CA ARG A 156 23.34 -32.01 -5.58
C ARG A 156 24.06 -33.36 -5.70
N ASN A 157 24.70 -33.82 -4.62
CA ASN A 157 25.45 -35.07 -4.59
C ASN A 157 24.55 -36.31 -4.40
N ASN A 158 23.26 -36.10 -4.09
CA ASN A 158 22.27 -37.17 -4.00
C ASN A 158 21.52 -37.27 -5.35
N PRO A 159 21.49 -38.44 -6.01
CA PRO A 159 20.86 -38.60 -7.32
C PRO A 159 19.34 -38.40 -7.30
N ASP A 160 18.68 -38.66 -6.17
CA ASP A 160 17.22 -38.62 -6.05
C ASP A 160 16.70 -37.34 -5.38
N ALA A 161 17.55 -36.58 -4.67
CA ALA A 161 17.10 -35.38 -3.97
C ALA A 161 16.58 -34.26 -4.88
N PRO A 162 17.24 -33.91 -6.02
CA PRO A 162 16.81 -32.79 -6.86
C PRO A 162 15.36 -32.88 -7.35
N LYS A 163 14.92 -34.05 -7.81
CA LYS A 163 13.56 -34.27 -8.32
C LYS A 163 12.50 -34.20 -7.22
N ILE A 164 12.81 -34.70 -6.02
CA ILE A 164 11.90 -34.65 -4.87
C ILE A 164 11.75 -33.21 -4.38
N ILE A 165 12.86 -32.47 -4.27
CA ILE A 165 12.85 -31.06 -3.87
C ILE A 165 12.10 -30.21 -4.89
N ALA A 166 12.35 -30.42 -6.19
CA ALA A 166 11.65 -29.71 -7.26
C ALA A 166 10.14 -29.98 -7.21
N LEU A 167 9.74 -31.26 -7.07
CA LEU A 167 8.34 -31.64 -6.98
C LEU A 167 7.66 -30.95 -5.79
N PHE A 168 8.26 -31.03 -4.60
CA PHE A 168 7.74 -30.37 -3.41
C PHE A 168 7.59 -28.85 -3.60
N THR A 169 8.62 -28.20 -4.17
CA THR A 169 8.61 -26.76 -4.44
C THR A 169 7.46 -26.38 -5.38
N THR A 170 7.27 -27.14 -6.47
CA THR A 170 6.20 -26.87 -7.44
C THR A 170 4.79 -27.15 -6.90
N PHE A 171 4.61 -28.12 -6.00
CA PHE A 171 3.33 -28.31 -5.33
C PHE A 171 3.01 -27.18 -4.36
N PHE A 172 4.03 -26.64 -3.68
CA PHE A 172 3.84 -25.49 -2.81
C PHE A 172 3.45 -24.24 -3.60
N THR A 173 4.12 -23.96 -4.73
CA THR A 173 3.76 -22.84 -5.61
C THR A 173 2.40 -23.03 -6.27
N LEU A 174 2.02 -24.28 -6.62
CA LEU A 174 0.66 -24.60 -7.05
C LEU A 174 -0.36 -24.21 -5.97
N GLY A 175 -0.12 -24.57 -4.70
CA GLY A 175 -0.98 -24.19 -3.58
C GLY A 175 -1.18 -22.68 -3.46
N ILE A 176 -0.09 -21.91 -3.56
CA ILE A 176 -0.18 -20.44 -3.57
C ILE A 176 -0.93 -19.92 -4.80
N SER A 177 -0.68 -20.48 -5.98
CA SER A 177 -1.35 -20.04 -7.22
C SER A 177 -2.87 -20.23 -7.17
N ILE A 178 -3.34 -21.29 -6.49
CA ILE A 178 -4.77 -21.53 -6.22
C ILE A 178 -5.33 -20.45 -5.30
N ILE A 179 -4.60 -20.09 -4.24
CA ILE A 179 -5.01 -19.02 -3.32
C ILE A 179 -5.10 -17.69 -4.07
N VAL A 180 -4.09 -17.35 -4.88
CA VAL A 180 -4.08 -16.14 -5.72
C VAL A 180 -5.28 -16.11 -6.67
N PHE A 181 -5.61 -17.22 -7.31
CA PHE A 181 -6.76 -17.31 -8.21
C PHE A 181 -8.09 -17.06 -7.48
N ILE A 182 -8.30 -17.69 -6.33
CA ILE A 182 -9.52 -17.51 -5.53
C ILE A 182 -9.63 -16.07 -5.02
N LYS A 183 -8.53 -15.48 -4.53
CA LYS A 183 -8.52 -14.09 -4.01
C LYS A 183 -8.70 -13.06 -5.12
N ALA A 184 -8.16 -13.31 -6.32
CA ALA A 184 -8.34 -12.41 -7.45
C ALA A 184 -9.82 -12.32 -7.87
N GLY A 185 -10.49 -13.47 -7.99
CA GLY A 185 -11.90 -13.54 -8.39
C GLY A 185 -12.15 -13.01 -9.81
N SER A 186 -13.42 -12.74 -10.14
CA SER A 186 -13.82 -12.11 -11.41
C SER A 186 -14.17 -10.64 -11.20
N GLY A 187 -13.52 -9.74 -11.93
CA GLY A 187 -13.73 -8.29 -11.82
C GLY A 187 -12.70 -7.51 -12.65
N SER A 188 -12.94 -6.21 -12.83
CA SER A 188 -11.99 -5.29 -13.48
C SER A 188 -10.95 -4.75 -12.48
N GLY A 189 -9.77 -4.39 -13.00
CA GLY A 189 -8.66 -3.82 -12.22
C GLY A 189 -7.77 -4.86 -11.55
N PHE A 190 -6.66 -4.39 -10.97
CA PHE A 190 -5.76 -5.21 -10.15
C PHE A 190 -6.48 -5.65 -8.88
N ARG A 191 -6.38 -6.96 -8.58
CA ARG A 191 -7.07 -7.62 -7.48
C ARG A 191 -6.14 -7.92 -6.32
N LEU A 192 -4.88 -8.20 -6.65
CA LEU A 192 -3.76 -8.30 -5.72
C LEU A 192 -2.65 -7.41 -6.25
N MET A 193 -2.06 -6.61 -5.37
CA MET A 193 -0.98 -5.70 -5.72
C MET A 193 0.01 -5.63 -4.56
N GLU A 194 1.29 -5.76 -4.88
CA GLU A 194 2.40 -5.57 -3.95
C GLU A 194 3.35 -4.56 -4.58
N GLU A 195 3.64 -3.47 -3.88
CA GLU A 195 4.58 -2.45 -4.33
C GLU A 195 5.80 -2.40 -3.41
N TYR A 196 6.98 -2.48 -4.01
CA TYR A 196 8.26 -2.39 -3.31
C TYR A 196 9.08 -1.24 -3.88
N VAL A 197 9.29 -0.20 -3.09
CA VAL A 197 10.17 0.91 -3.48
C VAL A 197 11.62 0.43 -3.40
N TRP A 198 12.25 0.17 -4.55
CA TRP A 198 13.60 -0.37 -4.60
C TRP A 198 14.65 0.74 -4.48
N ALA A 199 14.49 1.84 -5.21
CA ALA A 199 15.46 2.92 -5.22
C ALA A 199 14.77 4.30 -5.24
N PRO A 200 14.40 4.85 -4.06
CA PRO A 200 13.60 6.08 -3.96
C PRO A 200 14.26 7.28 -4.63
N LYS A 201 15.58 7.41 -4.49
CA LYS A 201 16.36 8.52 -5.10
C LYS A 201 16.35 8.51 -6.62
N PHE A 202 16.05 7.36 -7.22
CA PHE A 202 15.96 7.17 -8.67
C PHE A 202 14.51 6.98 -9.14
N GLY A 203 13.53 7.04 -8.23
CA GLY A 203 12.11 6.81 -8.54
C GLY A 203 11.81 5.38 -9.02
N VAL A 204 12.58 4.37 -8.60
CA VAL A 204 12.40 2.98 -9.05
C VAL A 204 11.60 2.18 -8.02
N SER A 205 10.47 1.64 -8.45
CA SER A 205 9.62 0.71 -7.68
C SER A 205 9.39 -0.59 -8.46
N LEU A 206 9.28 -1.71 -7.74
CA LEU A 206 8.84 -3.01 -8.24
C LEU A 206 7.37 -3.18 -7.87
N LEU A 207 6.50 -3.23 -8.87
CA LEU A 207 5.07 -3.46 -8.68
C LEU A 207 4.71 -4.85 -9.19
N LEU A 208 4.23 -5.71 -8.30
CA LEU A 208 3.66 -7.02 -8.62
C LEU A 208 2.15 -6.89 -8.58
N GLY A 209 1.47 -7.25 -9.65
CA GLY A 209 0.02 -7.12 -9.74
C GLY A 209 -0.60 -8.31 -10.44
N VAL A 210 -1.74 -8.78 -9.92
CA VAL A 210 -2.59 -9.78 -10.56
C VAL A 210 -4.00 -9.25 -10.67
N ASP A 211 -4.54 -9.26 -11.88
CA ASP A 211 -5.91 -8.92 -12.23
C ASP A 211 -6.75 -10.18 -12.52
N GLY A 212 -8.03 -9.99 -12.87
CA GLY A 212 -8.93 -11.10 -13.22
C GLY A 212 -8.53 -11.88 -14.48
N LEU A 213 -7.70 -11.30 -15.37
CA LEU A 213 -7.26 -11.93 -16.62
C LEU A 213 -5.94 -12.71 -16.45
N SER A 214 -5.05 -12.22 -15.60
CA SER A 214 -3.73 -12.81 -15.31
C SER A 214 -3.81 -13.90 -14.25
N SER A 215 -4.79 -13.85 -13.34
CA SER A 215 -4.94 -14.89 -12.31
C SER A 215 -5.11 -16.32 -12.86
N PRO A 216 -5.84 -16.59 -13.97
CA PRO A 216 -5.88 -17.91 -14.59
C PRO A 216 -4.54 -18.32 -15.20
N MET A 217 -3.72 -17.37 -15.69
CA MET A 217 -2.40 -17.66 -16.25
C MET A 217 -1.40 -18.04 -15.16
N VAL A 218 -1.47 -17.37 -14.00
CA VAL A 218 -0.69 -17.73 -12.80
C VAL A 218 -1.07 -19.13 -12.34
N LEU A 219 -2.36 -19.45 -12.27
CA LEU A 219 -2.84 -20.78 -11.92
C LEU A 219 -2.38 -21.84 -12.93
N LEU A 220 -2.50 -21.55 -14.23
CA LEU A 220 -2.07 -22.45 -15.30
C LEU A 220 -0.58 -22.78 -15.18
N THR A 221 0.26 -21.76 -14.93
CA THR A 221 1.70 -21.94 -14.74
C THR A 221 1.95 -22.84 -13.52
N GLY A 222 1.27 -22.58 -12.40
CA GLY A 222 1.33 -23.42 -11.20
C GLY A 222 0.90 -24.87 -11.44
N ILE A 223 -0.03 -25.14 -12.36
CA ILE A 223 -0.44 -26.51 -12.75
C ILE A 223 0.61 -27.17 -13.65
N ILE A 224 1.17 -26.43 -14.60
CA ILE A 224 2.14 -26.97 -15.57
C ILE A 224 3.46 -27.33 -14.86
N SER A 225 3.94 -26.54 -13.91
CA SER A 225 5.21 -26.77 -13.22
C SER A 225 5.34 -28.20 -12.61
N PRO A 226 4.45 -28.67 -11.72
CA PRO A 226 4.55 -30.03 -11.17
C PRO A 226 4.39 -31.12 -12.23
N LEU A 227 3.57 -30.90 -13.26
CA LEU A 227 3.43 -31.83 -14.38
C LEU A 227 4.74 -31.98 -15.16
N THR A 228 5.44 -30.87 -15.39
CA THR A 228 6.75 -30.89 -16.05
C THR A 228 7.78 -31.66 -15.21
N ILE A 229 7.78 -31.49 -13.88
CA ILE A 229 8.67 -32.27 -12.99
C ILE A 229 8.37 -33.77 -13.07
N ILE A 230 7.08 -34.15 -13.02
CA ILE A 230 6.66 -35.55 -13.11
C ILE A 230 7.03 -36.15 -14.47
N PHE A 231 6.88 -35.40 -15.55
CA PHE A 231 7.26 -35.86 -16.88
C PHE A 231 8.77 -36.07 -17.01
N ALA A 232 9.56 -35.17 -16.43
CA ALA A 232 11.03 -35.23 -16.46
C ALA A 232 11.65 -36.15 -15.39
N TRP A 233 10.85 -36.96 -14.68
CA TRP A 233 11.29 -37.75 -13.52
C TRP A 233 12.45 -38.72 -13.80
N HIS A 234 12.58 -39.18 -15.05
CA HIS A 234 13.59 -40.15 -15.48
C HIS A 234 14.88 -39.51 -16.01
N GLU A 235 15.03 -38.19 -15.90
CA GLU A 235 16.24 -37.50 -16.33
C GLU A 235 17.44 -37.87 -15.43
N LYS A 236 18.55 -38.24 -16.06
CA LYS A 236 19.77 -38.75 -15.37
C LYS A 236 20.99 -37.88 -15.63
N GLU A 237 20.97 -37.05 -16.68
CA GLU A 237 22.09 -36.19 -17.03
C GLU A 237 22.05 -34.92 -16.19
N LYS A 238 22.92 -34.86 -15.17
CA LYS A 238 23.08 -33.71 -14.26
C LYS A 238 21.73 -33.26 -13.63
N PRO A 239 21.03 -34.14 -12.88
CA PRO A 239 19.68 -33.87 -12.37
C PRO A 239 19.61 -32.59 -11.55
N ALA A 240 20.63 -32.29 -10.74
CA ALA A 240 20.66 -31.06 -9.94
C ALA A 240 20.56 -29.79 -10.80
N LEU A 241 21.32 -29.72 -11.91
CA LEU A 241 21.31 -28.55 -12.78
C LEU A 241 20.02 -28.50 -13.60
N PHE A 242 19.56 -29.64 -14.11
CA PHE A 242 18.33 -29.73 -14.89
C PHE A 242 17.10 -29.26 -14.10
N PHE A 243 16.89 -29.79 -12.89
CA PHE A 243 15.74 -29.43 -12.05
C PHE A 243 15.85 -28.02 -11.46
N ALA A 244 17.07 -27.54 -11.15
CA ALA A 244 17.30 -26.16 -10.73
C ALA A 244 16.88 -25.16 -11.83
N LEU A 245 17.26 -25.41 -13.09
CA LEU A 245 16.86 -24.55 -14.19
C LEU A 245 15.36 -24.58 -14.43
N LEU A 246 14.73 -25.76 -14.29
CA LEU A 246 13.27 -25.90 -14.40
C LEU A 246 12.50 -25.11 -13.36
N LEU A 247 13.05 -24.88 -12.17
CA LEU A 247 12.42 -24.04 -11.15
C LEU A 247 12.63 -22.53 -11.40
N VAL A 248 13.74 -22.14 -12.05
CA VAL A 248 14.05 -20.73 -12.31
C VAL A 248 13.25 -20.17 -13.50
N MET A 249 12.87 -21.03 -14.44
CA MET A 249 12.07 -20.66 -15.62
C MET A 249 10.59 -20.49 -15.28
#